data_AF-A0A2N3E9D8-F1
#
_entry.id   AF-A0A2N3E9D8-F1
#
_cell.length_a   1.000
_cell.length_b   1.000
_cell.length_c   1.000
_cell.angle_alpha   90.00
_cell.angle_beta   90.00
_cell.angle_gamma   90.00
#
_symmetry.space_group_name_H-M   'P 1'
#
loop_
_entity.id
_entity.type
_entity.pdbx_description
1 polymer ?
#
loop_
_entity_poly.entity_id
_entity_poly.type
_entity_poly.pdbx_seq_one_letter_code
_entity_poly.pdbx_strand_id
1 'polypeptide(L)'
;MPPVIAFQSVVDSTVSTRAVISGLFAHLPANGGELVLFDVNRTNTFKPLLGVSAATAIDRLVPAGPRAWRLTVIANADPVTSEVVERVTDAGSTETRVRPLGVRYPDDIYSLSHVALPFPPWDGLYGLLPDPKDDFGIRLGTAPTRGEIGALDISLESFLRIASNPFYVYMDERLFGFVTQP
;
A
#
# COMPACT_ATOMS: atom_id res chain seq x y z
N MET A 1 24.86 -4.90 8.26
CA MET A 1 23.41 -5.20 8.18
C MET A 1 23.06 -5.48 6.73
N PRO A 2 22.20 -6.48 6.45
CA PRO A 2 21.69 -6.72 5.10
C PRO A 2 20.77 -5.57 4.64
N PRO A 3 20.58 -5.39 3.32
CA PRO A 3 19.59 -4.45 2.81
C PRO A 3 18.19 -4.89 3.24
N VAL A 4 17.30 -3.91 3.46
CA VAL A 4 15.91 -4.16 3.86
C VAL A 4 14.98 -3.51 2.84
N ILE A 5 13.98 -4.27 2.38
CA ILE A 5 12.83 -3.75 1.66
C ILE A 5 11.61 -3.77 2.57
N ALA A 6 10.83 -2.69 2.59
CA ALA A 6 9.58 -2.62 3.33
C ALA A 6 8.47 -2.03 2.47
N PHE A 7 7.28 -2.57 2.63
CA PHE A 7 6.05 -2.10 1.99
C PHE A 7 5.11 -1.59 3.08
N GLN A 8 4.57 -0.39 2.92
CA GLN A 8 3.68 0.22 3.91
C GLN A 8 2.56 1.00 3.21
N SER A 9 1.37 1.02 3.78
CA SER A 9 0.41 2.07 3.45
C SER A 9 0.77 3.36 4.20
N VAL A 10 0.47 4.52 3.61
CA VAL A 10 0.66 5.81 4.28
C VAL A 10 -0.41 6.07 5.35
N VAL A 11 -1.54 5.36 5.27
CA VAL A 11 -2.59 5.35 6.28
C VAL A 11 -2.68 3.93 6.80
N ASP A 12 -2.36 3.75 8.07
CA ASP A 12 -2.47 2.47 8.73
C ASP A 12 -2.84 2.67 10.20
N SER A 13 -3.78 1.87 10.70
CA SER A 13 -4.27 1.96 12.08
C SER A 13 -3.49 1.09 13.08
N THR A 14 -2.70 0.12 12.62
CA THR A 14 -1.98 -0.81 13.53
C THR A 14 -0.46 -0.77 13.35
N VAL A 15 0.04 -0.31 12.19
CA VAL A 15 1.47 -0.16 11.95
C VAL A 15 1.82 1.32 11.82
N SER A 16 2.77 1.79 12.62
CA SER A 16 3.26 3.16 12.51
C SER A 16 4.30 3.26 11.40
N THR A 17 3.90 3.72 10.21
CA THR A 17 4.82 4.04 9.10
C THR A 17 5.92 5.00 9.56
N ARG A 18 5.60 5.91 10.49
CA ARG A 18 6.57 6.80 11.13
C ARG A 18 7.63 6.00 11.90
N ALA A 19 7.25 5.00 12.69
CA ALA A 19 8.19 4.16 13.42
C ALA A 19 9.08 3.32 12.49
N VAL A 20 8.54 2.84 11.36
CA VAL A 20 9.35 2.18 10.32
C VAL A 20 10.40 3.15 9.76
N ILE A 21 10.02 4.39 9.48
CA ILE A 21 10.95 5.39 8.96
C ILE A 21 11.99 5.78 10.02
N SER A 22 11.56 6.26 11.19
CA SER A 22 12.47 6.83 12.20
C SER A 22 13.20 5.79 13.04
N GLY A 23 12.59 4.60 13.25
CA GLY A 23 13.13 3.54 14.10
C GLY A 23 13.88 2.44 13.34
N LEU A 24 13.69 2.33 12.02
CA LEU A 24 14.44 1.38 11.19
C LEU A 24 15.23 2.10 10.09
N PHE A 25 14.56 2.72 9.12
CA PHE A 25 15.23 3.26 7.92
C PHE A 25 16.21 4.41 8.22
N ALA A 26 15.95 5.21 9.25
CA ALA A 26 16.88 6.25 9.70
C ALA A 26 18.20 5.70 10.27
N HIS A 27 18.22 4.42 10.66
CA HIS A 27 19.38 3.74 11.25
C HIS A 27 20.04 2.74 10.31
N LEU A 28 19.48 2.52 9.11
CA LEU A 28 20.09 1.63 8.12
C LEU A 28 21.33 2.30 7.48
N PRO A 29 22.41 1.54 7.26
CA PRO A 29 23.53 2.02 6.44
C PRO A 29 23.07 2.22 4.99
N ALA A 30 23.85 2.96 4.21
CA ALA A 30 23.64 3.12 2.76
C ALA A 30 23.99 1.82 2.01
N ASN A 31 23.16 0.78 2.17
CA ASN A 31 23.40 -0.57 1.70
C ASN A 31 22.38 -1.04 0.64
N GLY A 32 21.56 -0.14 0.10
CA GLY A 32 20.54 -0.47 -0.89
C GLY A 32 19.15 -0.74 -0.32
N GLY A 33 18.88 -0.41 0.94
CA GLY A 33 17.53 -0.50 1.51
C GLY A 33 16.50 0.35 0.76
N GLU A 34 15.25 -0.11 0.74
CA GLU A 34 14.15 0.53 0.04
C GLU A 34 12.86 0.54 0.87
N LEU A 35 12.19 1.69 0.91
CA LEU A 35 10.85 1.83 1.46
C LEU A 35 9.87 2.13 0.33
N VAL A 36 8.90 1.24 0.16
CA VAL A 36 7.78 1.38 -0.77
C VAL A 36 6.53 1.82 0.01
N LEU A 37 5.98 2.96 -0.36
CA LEU A 37 4.77 3.53 0.25
C LEU A 37 3.61 3.50 -0.74
N PHE A 38 2.47 2.95 -0.32
CA PHE A 38 1.21 3.04 -1.04
C PHE A 38 0.41 4.23 -0.51
N ASP A 39 0.24 5.25 -1.36
CA ASP A 39 -0.55 6.44 -1.05
C ASP A 39 -2.06 6.13 -1.06
N VAL A 40 -2.84 7.07 -0.56
CA VAL A 40 -4.30 7.04 -0.65
C VAL A 40 -4.75 7.32 -2.09
N ASN A 41 -5.95 6.86 -2.44
CA ASN A 41 -6.59 7.20 -3.70
C ASN A 41 -6.98 8.68 -3.69
N ARG A 42 -6.31 9.48 -4.52
CA ARG A 42 -6.50 10.93 -4.62
C ARG A 42 -7.37 11.35 -5.80
N THR A 43 -8.09 10.41 -6.41
CA THR A 43 -9.12 10.73 -7.41
C THR A 43 -10.14 11.71 -6.83
N ASN A 44 -10.72 12.54 -7.70
CA ASN A 44 -11.70 13.55 -7.30
C ASN A 44 -12.92 12.98 -6.56
N THR A 45 -13.20 11.68 -6.70
CA THR A 45 -14.24 10.95 -5.96
C THR A 45 -13.93 10.89 -4.46
N PHE A 46 -12.71 10.49 -4.09
CA PHE A 46 -12.34 10.30 -2.67
C PHE A 46 -11.67 11.51 -2.05
N LYS A 47 -11.00 12.35 -2.84
CA LYS A 47 -10.23 13.50 -2.34
C LYS A 47 -11.00 14.40 -1.34
N PRO A 48 -12.30 14.71 -1.52
CA PRO A 48 -13.05 15.50 -0.53
C PRO A 48 -13.38 14.76 0.77
N LEU A 49 -13.35 13.43 0.75
CA LEU A 49 -13.67 12.56 1.89
C LEU A 49 -12.43 12.23 2.73
N LEU A 50 -11.22 12.46 2.19
CA LEU A 50 -9.98 12.20 2.90
C LEU A 50 -9.79 13.20 4.05
N GLY A 51 -9.58 12.67 5.26
CA GLY A 51 -9.14 13.48 6.39
C GLY A 51 -7.79 14.15 6.11
N VAL A 52 -7.54 15.29 6.75
CA VAL A 52 -6.27 16.05 6.61
C VAL A 52 -5.05 15.18 6.92
N SER A 53 -5.20 14.22 7.84
CA SER A 53 -4.18 13.21 8.14
C SER A 53 -3.84 12.37 6.88
N ALA A 54 -4.81 11.71 6.27
CA ALA A 54 -4.60 10.93 5.06
C ALA A 54 -4.05 11.80 3.90
N ALA A 55 -4.64 12.98 3.68
CA ALA A 55 -4.32 13.84 2.55
C ALA A 55 -2.87 14.36 2.55
N THR A 56 -2.23 14.50 3.70
CA THR A 56 -0.85 15.01 3.80
C THR A 56 0.11 13.97 4.40
N ALA A 57 -0.26 12.68 4.32
CA ALA A 57 0.50 11.60 4.96
C ALA A 57 1.94 11.50 4.45
N ILE A 58 2.17 11.49 3.13
CA ILE A 58 3.51 11.42 2.54
C ILE A 58 4.40 12.56 3.04
N ASP A 59 3.96 13.81 2.91
CA ASP A 59 4.75 14.99 3.27
C ASP A 59 5.14 15.03 4.76
N ARG A 60 4.30 14.46 5.63
CA ARG A 60 4.57 14.40 7.07
C ARG A 60 5.40 13.19 7.49
N LEU A 61 5.29 12.07 6.79
CA LEU A 61 5.97 10.82 7.13
C LEU A 61 7.39 10.79 6.57
N VAL A 62 7.57 11.26 5.34
CA VAL A 62 8.83 11.12 4.61
C VAL A 62 9.75 12.32 4.89
N PRO A 63 10.94 12.11 5.47
CA PRO A 63 11.91 13.19 5.64
C PRO A 63 12.43 13.68 4.29
N ALA A 64 12.77 14.96 4.19
CA ALA A 64 13.40 15.53 3.00
C ALA A 64 14.70 14.76 2.64
N GLY A 65 15.00 14.69 1.35
CA GLY A 65 16.25 14.08 0.87
C GLY A 65 17.47 14.97 1.12
N PRO A 66 18.69 14.44 0.92
CA PRO A 66 19.00 13.07 0.52
C PRO A 66 18.88 12.07 1.68
N ARG A 67 18.39 10.85 1.39
CA ARG A 67 18.23 9.74 2.35
C ARG A 67 19.22 8.62 2.03
N ALA A 68 19.63 7.83 3.02
CA ALA A 68 20.53 6.68 2.82
C ALA A 68 19.87 5.47 2.11
N TRP A 69 18.57 5.55 1.87
CA TRP A 69 17.73 4.48 1.34
C TRP A 69 16.84 5.02 0.22
N ARG A 70 16.42 4.12 -0.67
CA ARG A 70 15.55 4.43 -1.81
C ARG A 70 14.11 4.57 -1.34
N LEU A 71 13.43 5.64 -1.75
CA LEU A 71 12.00 5.80 -1.54
C LEU A 71 11.27 5.54 -2.85
N THR A 72 10.24 4.70 -2.80
CA THR A 72 9.30 4.50 -3.90
C THR A 72 7.88 4.76 -3.40
N VAL A 73 7.12 5.62 -4.09
CA VAL A 73 5.73 5.94 -3.75
C VAL A 73 4.80 5.52 -4.88
N ILE A 74 3.84 4.66 -4.58
CA ILE A 74 2.77 4.23 -5.48
C ILE A 74 1.55 5.11 -5.23
N ALA A 75 1.13 5.85 -6.24
CA ALA A 75 0.10 6.86 -6.11
C ALA A 75 -0.58 7.15 -7.45
N ASN A 76 -1.74 7.83 -7.42
CA ASN A 76 -2.38 8.30 -8.64
C ASN A 76 -1.43 9.20 -9.46
N ALA A 77 -1.51 9.06 -10.79
CA ALA A 77 -0.83 9.90 -11.75
C ALA A 77 -1.28 11.36 -11.61
N ASP A 78 -2.60 11.55 -11.56
CA ASP A 78 -3.30 12.83 -11.45
C ASP A 78 -4.65 12.62 -10.73
N PRO A 79 -5.38 13.69 -10.35
CA PRO A 79 -6.62 13.56 -9.58
C PRO A 79 -7.86 13.26 -10.43
N VAL A 80 -7.76 13.33 -11.76
CA VAL A 80 -8.86 13.09 -12.71
C VAL A 80 -8.88 11.62 -13.12
N THR A 81 -7.71 11.03 -13.38
CA THR A 81 -7.60 9.61 -13.76
C THR A 81 -7.34 8.72 -12.54
N SER A 82 -7.87 7.50 -12.58
CA SER A 82 -7.49 6.45 -11.63
C SER A 82 -6.17 5.77 -11.99
N GLU A 83 -5.38 6.31 -12.93
CA GLU A 83 -4.10 5.71 -13.35
C GLU A 83 -3.04 5.85 -12.25
N VAL A 84 -2.16 4.85 -12.15
CA VAL A 84 -1.16 4.78 -11.08
C VAL A 84 0.24 4.90 -11.64
N VAL A 85 1.06 5.66 -10.92
CA VAL A 85 2.49 5.84 -11.17
C VAL A 85 3.30 5.40 -9.96
N GLU A 86 4.54 4.98 -10.21
CA GLU A 86 5.57 4.97 -9.19
C GLU A 86 6.38 6.27 -9.26
N ARG A 87 6.67 6.84 -8.10
CA ARG A 87 7.57 7.98 -7.92
C ARG A 87 8.78 7.50 -7.12
N VAL A 88 9.96 7.54 -7.72
CA VAL A 88 11.18 6.96 -7.15
C VAL A 88 12.20 8.07 -6.87
N THR A 89 12.69 8.13 -5.63
CA THR A 89 13.87 8.90 -5.25
C THR A 89 14.96 7.94 -4.78
N ASP A 90 16.09 7.89 -5.49
CA ASP A 90 17.20 7.01 -5.13
C ASP A 90 17.90 7.47 -3.84
N ALA A 91 18.57 6.51 -3.18
CA ALA A 91 19.44 6.82 -2.05
C ALA A 91 20.51 7.84 -2.47
N GLY A 92 20.76 8.83 -1.61
CA GLY A 92 21.70 9.93 -1.88
C GLY A 92 21.18 11.00 -2.83
N SER A 93 19.99 10.83 -3.42
CA SER A 93 19.40 11.80 -4.37
C SER A 93 18.24 12.59 -3.76
N THR A 94 17.99 13.76 -4.33
CA THR A 94 16.76 14.56 -4.13
C THR A 94 15.87 14.55 -5.36
N GLU A 95 16.33 13.99 -6.49
CA GLU A 95 15.59 13.93 -7.73
C GLU A 95 14.59 12.78 -7.72
N THR A 96 13.37 13.07 -8.16
CA THR A 96 12.29 12.08 -8.24
C THR A 96 12.00 11.74 -9.70
N ARG A 97 12.06 10.46 -10.05
CA ARG A 97 11.67 9.93 -11.36
C ARG A 97 10.27 9.35 -11.26
N VAL A 98 9.49 9.50 -12.33
CA VAL A 98 8.10 9.01 -12.38
C VAL A 98 7.96 8.01 -13.52
N ARG A 99 7.33 6.86 -13.25
CA ARG A 99 7.02 5.84 -14.24
C ARG A 99 5.55 5.39 -14.12
N PRO A 100 4.77 5.38 -15.21
CA PRO A 100 3.45 4.75 -15.21
C PRO A 100 3.53 3.25 -14.94
N LEU A 101 2.63 2.73 -14.11
CA LEU A 101 2.58 1.29 -13.80
C LEU A 101 1.66 0.50 -14.74
N GLY A 102 0.83 1.17 -15.55
CA GLY A 102 -0.13 0.50 -16.43
C GLY A 102 -1.30 -0.15 -15.67
N VAL A 103 -1.48 0.18 -14.40
CA VAL A 103 -2.59 -0.28 -13.54
C VAL A 103 -3.41 0.91 -13.08
N ARG A 104 -4.64 0.62 -12.63
CA ARG A 104 -5.56 1.62 -12.07
C ARG A 104 -5.79 1.37 -10.59
N TYR A 105 -5.94 2.45 -9.84
CA TYR A 105 -6.45 2.42 -8.47
C TYR A 105 -7.95 2.11 -8.54
N PRO A 106 -8.45 1.06 -7.87
CA PRO A 106 -9.88 0.74 -7.92
C PRO A 106 -10.74 1.88 -7.37
N ASP A 107 -11.89 2.12 -8.01
CA ASP A 107 -12.77 3.26 -7.73
C ASP A 107 -13.57 3.10 -6.43
N ASP A 108 -13.56 1.92 -5.83
CA ASP A 108 -14.18 1.56 -4.55
C ASP A 108 -13.17 1.50 -3.39
N ILE A 109 -11.89 1.76 -3.65
CA ILE A 109 -10.81 1.72 -2.65
C ILE A 109 -10.17 3.09 -2.50
N TYR A 110 -10.14 3.60 -1.27
CA TYR A 110 -9.55 4.90 -0.95
C TYR A 110 -8.16 4.83 -0.28
N SER A 111 -7.79 3.70 0.32
CA SER A 111 -6.46 3.46 0.88
C SER A 111 -6.22 1.97 1.06
N LEU A 112 -4.95 1.56 1.11
CA LEU A 112 -4.59 0.21 1.55
C LEU A 112 -4.54 0.11 3.08
N SER A 113 -4.45 -1.12 3.57
CA SER A 113 -4.12 -1.47 4.96
C SER A 113 -2.90 -2.40 4.96
N HIS A 114 -2.10 -2.43 6.03
CA HIS A 114 -1.00 -3.39 6.21
C HIS A 114 -1.46 -4.85 6.05
N VAL A 115 -2.70 -5.18 6.44
CA VAL A 115 -3.26 -6.53 6.24
C VAL A 115 -3.51 -6.83 4.78
N ALA A 116 -3.79 -5.82 3.95
CA ALA A 116 -4.04 -6.03 2.53
C ALA A 116 -2.77 -6.31 1.75
N LEU A 117 -1.62 -5.81 2.20
CA LEU A 117 -0.36 -5.83 1.46
C LEU A 117 0.02 -7.22 0.91
N PRO A 118 0.00 -8.32 1.70
CA PRO A 118 0.52 -9.61 1.26
C PRO A 118 -0.46 -10.44 0.42
N PHE A 119 -1.74 -10.07 0.30
CA PHE A 119 -2.72 -10.90 -0.39
C PHE A 119 -3.01 -10.40 -1.81
N PRO A 120 -2.96 -11.26 -2.83
CA PRO A 120 -3.33 -10.87 -4.18
C PRO A 120 -4.84 -10.62 -4.32
N PRO A 121 -5.28 -9.85 -5.33
CA PRO A 121 -6.70 -9.64 -5.59
C PRO A 121 -7.48 -10.94 -5.86
N TRP A 122 -6.81 -12.00 -6.32
CA TRP A 122 -7.42 -13.29 -6.64
C TRP A 122 -7.34 -14.33 -5.51
N ASP A 123 -6.88 -13.95 -4.32
CA ASP A 123 -6.90 -14.83 -3.14
C ASP A 123 -8.33 -15.29 -2.83
N GLY A 124 -8.52 -16.59 -2.60
CA GLY A 124 -9.84 -17.19 -2.38
C GLY A 124 -10.58 -16.67 -1.16
N LEU A 125 -9.85 -16.23 -0.13
CA LEU A 125 -10.41 -15.79 1.16
C LEU A 125 -10.48 -14.26 1.26
N TYR A 126 -9.41 -13.56 0.91
CA TYR A 126 -9.23 -12.11 1.11
C TYR A 126 -9.28 -11.29 -0.18
N GLY A 127 -9.29 -11.95 -1.34
CA GLY A 127 -9.29 -11.31 -2.65
C GLY A 127 -10.57 -10.52 -2.92
N LEU A 128 -10.44 -9.45 -3.70
CA LEU A 128 -11.56 -8.71 -4.28
C LEU A 128 -12.14 -9.41 -5.52
N LEU A 129 -11.35 -10.28 -6.15
CA LEU A 129 -11.65 -11.05 -7.36
C LEU A 129 -11.24 -12.52 -7.16
N PRO A 130 -11.74 -13.22 -6.13
CA PRO A 130 -11.24 -14.54 -5.72
C PRO A 130 -11.34 -15.57 -6.85
N ASP A 131 -10.28 -16.38 -7.03
CA ASP A 131 -10.29 -17.51 -7.97
C ASP A 131 -11.31 -18.56 -7.50
N PRO A 132 -12.31 -18.93 -8.32
CA PRO A 132 -13.27 -19.98 -7.96
C PRO A 132 -12.65 -21.34 -7.64
N LYS A 133 -11.41 -21.60 -8.06
CA LYS A 133 -10.68 -22.83 -7.73
C LYS A 133 -10.10 -22.83 -6.31
N ASP A 134 -9.92 -21.66 -5.72
CA ASP A 134 -9.42 -21.46 -4.36
C ASP A 134 -10.60 -21.23 -3.40
N ASP A 135 -11.45 -22.25 -3.24
CA ASP A 135 -12.71 -22.13 -2.51
C ASP A 135 -12.58 -22.58 -1.04
N PHE A 136 -12.64 -21.60 -0.14
CA PHE A 136 -12.66 -21.81 1.32
C PHE A 136 -14.09 -21.96 1.88
N GLY A 137 -15.14 -21.89 1.04
CA GLY A 137 -16.54 -21.86 1.46
C GLY A 137 -16.99 -20.52 2.06
N ILE A 138 -16.06 -19.58 2.23
CA ILE A 138 -16.30 -18.20 2.67
C ILE A 138 -15.35 -17.27 1.92
N ARG A 139 -15.82 -16.05 1.60
CA ARG A 139 -15.05 -15.02 0.88
C ARG A 139 -15.10 -13.73 1.66
N LEU A 140 -14.15 -13.52 2.56
CA LEU A 140 -14.11 -12.35 3.43
C LEU A 140 -13.87 -11.06 2.65
N GLY A 141 -13.05 -11.12 1.58
CA GLY A 141 -12.73 -9.96 0.74
C GLY A 141 -13.93 -9.41 -0.05
N THR A 142 -14.96 -10.22 -0.29
CA THR A 142 -16.15 -9.82 -1.07
C THR A 142 -17.46 -10.04 -0.32
N ALA A 143 -17.44 -10.38 0.97
CA ALA A 143 -18.65 -10.75 1.70
C ALA A 143 -19.61 -9.55 1.79
N PRO A 144 -20.80 -9.60 1.16
CA PRO A 144 -21.79 -8.54 1.26
C PRO A 144 -22.58 -8.72 2.56
N THR A 145 -21.93 -8.53 3.71
CA THR A 145 -22.55 -8.75 5.03
C THR A 145 -23.59 -7.67 5.31
N ARG A 146 -24.84 -8.09 5.56
CA ARG A 146 -25.91 -7.24 6.10
C ARG A 146 -26.56 -7.99 7.25
N GLY A 147 -26.79 -7.31 8.37
CA GLY A 147 -27.36 -7.91 9.56
C GLY A 147 -27.43 -6.90 10.71
N GLU A 148 -27.99 -7.36 11.83
CA GLU A 148 -28.09 -6.57 13.05
C GLU A 148 -26.75 -6.54 13.81
N ILE A 149 -26.49 -5.43 14.51
CA ILE A 149 -25.31 -5.28 15.36
C ILE A 149 -25.35 -6.38 16.44
N GLY A 150 -24.25 -7.14 16.57
CA GLY A 150 -24.11 -8.23 17.56
C GLY A 150 -24.59 -9.61 17.09
N ALA A 151 -25.07 -9.76 15.85
CA ALA A 151 -25.43 -11.06 15.29
C ALA A 151 -24.22 -11.92 14.89
N LEU A 152 -23.07 -11.29 14.66
CA LEU A 152 -21.79 -11.96 14.40
C LEU A 152 -20.84 -11.68 15.55
N ASP A 153 -20.03 -12.68 15.91
CA ASP A 153 -18.91 -12.53 16.85
C ASP A 153 -17.77 -11.67 16.27
N ILE A 154 -17.85 -11.33 14.99
CA ILE A 154 -16.87 -10.54 14.24
C ILE A 154 -17.46 -9.16 13.96
N SER A 155 -16.67 -8.11 14.18
CA SER A 155 -17.06 -6.73 13.88
C SER A 155 -17.28 -6.52 12.38
N LEU A 156 -18.30 -5.74 12.02
CA LEU A 156 -18.55 -5.32 10.64
C LEU A 156 -17.35 -4.56 10.04
N GLU A 157 -16.60 -3.84 10.87
CA GLU A 157 -15.38 -3.14 10.45
C GLU A 157 -14.32 -4.08 9.87
N SER A 158 -14.29 -5.35 10.31
CA SER A 158 -13.38 -6.37 9.76
C SER A 158 -13.71 -6.74 8.32
N PHE A 159 -14.98 -6.61 7.90
CA PHE A 159 -15.42 -6.87 6.52
C PHE A 159 -15.31 -5.64 5.61
N LEU A 160 -15.37 -4.43 6.19
CA LEU A 160 -15.23 -3.17 5.45
C LEU A 160 -13.76 -2.79 5.18
N ARG A 161 -12.83 -3.40 5.90
CA ARG A 161 -11.40 -3.14 5.73
C ARG A 161 -10.88 -3.94 4.54
N ILE A 162 -10.22 -3.24 3.61
CA ILE A 162 -9.54 -3.89 2.49
C ILE A 162 -8.56 -4.97 2.97
N ALA A 163 -8.65 -6.15 2.35
CA ALA A 163 -7.90 -7.34 2.74
C ALA A 163 -6.95 -7.87 1.65
N SER A 164 -6.97 -7.30 0.43
CA SER A 164 -6.03 -7.65 -0.64
C SER A 164 -5.51 -6.40 -1.36
N ASN A 165 -4.32 -6.53 -1.95
CA ASN A 165 -3.59 -5.42 -2.56
C ASN A 165 -3.81 -5.37 -4.08
N PRO A 166 -4.48 -4.34 -4.64
CA PRO A 166 -4.62 -4.19 -6.09
C PRO A 166 -3.29 -4.02 -6.82
N PHE A 167 -2.22 -3.65 -6.10
CA PHE A 167 -0.85 -3.52 -6.60
C PHE A 167 0.02 -4.73 -6.24
N TYR A 168 -0.58 -5.89 -5.95
CA TYR A 168 0.15 -7.09 -5.56
C TYR A 168 1.23 -7.48 -6.58
N VAL A 169 0.90 -7.48 -7.88
CA VAL A 169 1.87 -7.83 -8.94
C VAL A 169 3.12 -6.95 -8.88
N TYR A 170 2.94 -5.64 -8.68
CA TYR A 170 4.06 -4.71 -8.50
C TYR A 170 4.90 -5.06 -7.26
N MET A 171 4.25 -5.31 -6.13
CA MET A 171 4.92 -5.67 -4.87
C MET A 171 5.72 -6.96 -5.04
N ASP A 172 5.13 -7.97 -5.66
CA ASP A 172 5.72 -9.28 -5.91
C ASP A 172 6.95 -9.18 -6.82
N GLU A 173 6.81 -8.52 -7.97
CA GLU A 173 7.93 -8.24 -8.88
C GLU A 173 9.07 -7.49 -8.18
N ARG A 174 8.72 -6.50 -7.33
CA ARG A 174 9.71 -5.71 -6.60
C ARG A 174 10.43 -6.53 -5.54
N LEU A 175 9.70 -7.36 -4.80
CA LEU A 175 10.24 -8.25 -3.77
C LEU A 175 11.17 -9.30 -4.40
N PHE A 176 10.74 -9.98 -5.46
CA PHE A 176 11.58 -10.94 -6.17
C PHE A 176 12.83 -10.27 -6.76
N GLY A 177 12.65 -9.11 -7.40
CA GLY A 177 13.77 -8.32 -7.91
C GLY A 177 14.77 -7.96 -6.81
N PHE A 178 14.31 -7.63 -5.61
CA PHE A 178 15.17 -7.33 -4.46
C PHE A 178 15.92 -8.56 -3.95
N VAL A 179 15.27 -9.71 -3.82
CA VAL A 179 15.90 -10.96 -3.36
C VAL A 179 16.96 -11.47 -4.33
N THR A 180 16.78 -11.22 -5.63
CA THR A 180 17.73 -11.65 -6.68
C THR A 180 18.88 -10.67 -6.93
N GLN A 181 18.92 -9.52 -6.24
CA GLN A 181 20.05 -8.60 -6.33
C GLN A 181 21.29 -9.22 -5.66
N PRO A 182 22.46 -9.19 -6.33
CA PRO A 182 23.71 -9.78 -5.83
C PRO A 182 24.29 -9.04 -4.62
#